data_AF-A0A3A4NSJ7-F1
#
_entry.id   AF-A0A3A4NSJ7-F1
#
_cell.length_a   1.000
_cell.length_b   1.000
_cell.length_c   1.000
_cell.angle_alpha   90.00
_cell.angle_beta   90.00
_cell.angle_gamma   90.00
#
_symmetry.space_group_name_H-M   'P 1'
#
loop_
_entity.id
_entity.type
_entity.pdbx_description
1 polymer ?
#
loop_
_entity_poly.entity_id
_entity_poly.type
_entity_poly.pdbx_seq_one_letter_code
_entity_poly.pdbx_strand_id
1 'polypeptide(L)'
;MLGKNDLHLELLEVAERLEQLAQEGQLPDVKTPLEELEGAANTVGKAWSGSWIGYQSRIYYSYFKPPPPGDHFNSWAGRADTDNWKEVDNEKVQERIYEKAGNPDLQKAERVAERARKAFESDKLEVMSLLNHALLEQEDSFLAQLKDRVEKTNITSRMEFIHALQPSKFSTLDVVAGQQGIQIPPHLSILSLVYYLRNTIESCAKLGQFARKAGSHLARLQRQTRRSLEIGTNVFIGHGRSPVWRELKDFVQDRLHLPWDEFNRIPVAGVTNVARLSELLQSAAMAFLVMTGEDEQADGTMNARMNVIHEAGLFQGRLGFNRAIILLEEGCEGFSNIEGLGQIPFPKGNITAAFEKVREVLEREGLIVS
;
A
#
# COMPACT_ATOMS: atom_id res chain seq x y z
N MET A 1 -2.97 12.73 -26.50
CA MET A 1 -4.05 12.73 -25.48
C MET A 1 -3.39 12.43 -24.14
N LEU A 2 -3.23 13.45 -23.29
CA LEU A 2 -2.45 13.45 -22.05
C LEU A 2 -3.35 13.22 -20.82
N GLY A 3 -4.01 12.07 -20.69
CA GLY A 3 -5.08 11.95 -19.68
C GLY A 3 -5.36 10.58 -19.09
N LYS A 4 -4.39 9.65 -19.08
CA LYS A 4 -4.54 8.37 -18.37
C LYS A 4 -3.27 8.01 -17.60
N ASN A 5 -3.44 7.78 -16.30
CA ASN A 5 -2.63 6.94 -15.41
C ASN A 5 -1.45 7.52 -14.61
N ASP A 6 -1.66 8.64 -13.89
CA ASP A 6 -0.78 9.00 -12.76
C ASP A 6 -1.53 9.07 -11.40
N LEU A 7 -2.76 8.56 -11.29
CA LEU A 7 -3.51 8.49 -10.02
C LEU A 7 -2.71 7.85 -8.88
N HIS A 8 -1.89 6.87 -9.23
CA HIS A 8 -1.04 6.19 -8.27
C HIS A 8 0.08 7.11 -7.75
N LEU A 9 0.62 8.00 -8.58
CA LEU A 9 1.63 8.98 -8.18
C LEU A 9 0.98 10.05 -7.30
N GLU A 10 -0.17 10.60 -7.70
CA GLU A 10 -0.90 11.60 -6.91
C GLU A 10 -1.23 11.06 -5.50
N LEU A 11 -1.72 9.82 -5.40
CA LEU A 11 -1.97 9.16 -4.11
C LEU A 11 -0.70 8.97 -3.28
N LEU A 12 0.44 8.70 -3.91
CA LEU A 12 1.73 8.55 -3.23
C LEU A 12 2.29 9.90 -2.77
N GLU A 13 2.14 10.96 -3.55
CA GLU A 13 2.51 12.33 -3.19
C GLU A 13 1.70 12.83 -1.98
N VAL A 14 0.38 12.60 -2.00
CA VAL A 14 -0.48 12.88 -0.85
C VAL A 14 -0.02 12.09 0.39
N ALA A 15 0.30 10.81 0.22
CA ALA A 15 0.79 9.98 1.32
C ALA A 15 2.10 10.52 1.91
N GLU A 16 3.04 10.94 1.06
CA GLU A 16 4.33 11.49 1.50
C GLU A 16 4.17 12.79 2.28
N ARG A 17 3.32 13.73 1.82
CA ARG A 17 3.01 14.95 2.56
C ARG A 17 2.46 14.67 3.95
N LEU A 18 1.47 13.78 4.04
CA LEU A 18 0.80 13.43 5.30
C LEU A 18 1.73 12.68 6.26
N GLU A 19 2.59 11.80 5.73
CA GLU A 19 3.59 11.09 6.53
C GLU A 19 4.69 12.01 7.05
N GLN A 20 5.12 13.01 6.27
CA GLN A 20 6.08 14.01 6.73
C GLN A 20 5.53 14.82 7.92
N LEU A 21 4.27 15.26 7.84
CA LEU A 21 3.58 15.93 8.94
C LEU A 21 3.46 15.02 10.18
N ALA A 22 3.16 13.74 9.97
CA ALA A 22 3.09 12.77 11.07
C ALA A 22 4.47 12.55 11.73
N GLN A 23 5.54 12.52 10.96
CA GLN A 23 6.92 12.40 11.45
C GLN A 23 7.34 13.62 12.27
N GLU A 24 7.00 14.83 11.82
CA GLU A 24 7.22 16.05 12.61
C GLU A 24 6.53 15.98 13.97
N GLY A 25 5.33 15.40 14.02
CA GLY A 25 4.61 15.19 15.28
C GLY A 25 5.23 14.16 16.23
N GLN A 26 6.14 13.30 15.74
CA GLN A 26 6.90 12.36 16.58
C GLN A 26 8.21 12.96 17.11
N LEU A 27 8.58 14.17 16.70
CA LEU A 27 9.77 14.82 17.22
C LEU A 27 9.65 15.04 18.74
N PRO A 28 10.73 14.84 19.52
CA PRO A 28 10.68 14.95 20.98
C PRO A 28 10.15 16.30 21.48
N ASP A 29 10.47 17.39 20.78
CA ASP A 29 10.04 18.75 21.11
C ASP A 29 8.56 19.05 20.77
N VAL A 30 7.86 18.09 20.16
CA VAL A 30 6.41 18.11 19.95
C VAL A 30 5.72 17.09 20.85
N LYS A 31 6.25 15.87 20.89
CA LYS A 31 5.63 14.72 21.57
C LYS A 31 5.78 14.77 23.08
N THR A 32 6.99 15.03 23.59
CA THR A 32 7.28 14.98 25.03
C THR A 32 6.47 15.99 25.85
N PRO A 33 6.34 17.28 25.43
CA PRO A 33 5.47 18.25 26.10
C PRO A 33 4.02 17.77 26.29
N LEU A 34 3.47 17.07 25.29
CA LEU A 34 2.11 16.52 25.35
C LEU A 34 2.01 15.35 26.33
N GLU A 35 2.99 14.43 26.32
CA GLU A 35 3.05 13.28 27.23
C GLU A 35 3.20 13.70 28.70
N GLU A 36 4.05 14.70 28.97
CA GLU A 36 4.25 15.26 30.31
C GLU A 36 2.97 15.91 30.84
N LEU A 37 2.29 16.69 29.99
CA LEU A 37 1.05 17.36 30.35
C LEU A 37 -0.10 16.37 30.56
N GLU A 38 -0.21 15.34 29.70
CA GLU A 38 -1.16 14.24 29.88
C GLU A 38 -0.91 13.47 31.19
N GLY A 39 0.36 13.15 31.48
CA GLY A 39 0.75 12.47 32.72
C GLY A 39 0.41 13.29 33.97
N ALA A 40 0.67 14.59 33.94
CA ALA A 40 0.35 15.51 35.02
C ALA A 40 -1.18 15.65 35.22
N ALA A 41 -1.93 15.86 34.13
CA ALA A 41 -3.39 15.98 34.17
C ALA A 41 -4.06 14.70 34.69
N ASN A 42 -3.61 13.52 34.24
CA ASN A 42 -4.08 12.24 34.76
C ASN A 42 -3.75 12.06 36.24
N THR A 43 -2.57 12.50 36.68
CA THR A 43 -2.19 12.39 38.10
C THR A 43 -3.04 13.30 38.98
N VAL A 44 -3.28 14.55 38.56
CA VAL A 44 -4.18 15.49 39.26
C VAL A 44 -5.62 14.97 39.25
N GLY A 45 -6.06 14.37 38.15
CA GLY A 45 -7.39 13.75 38.02
C GLY A 45 -7.65 12.64 39.04
N LYS A 46 -6.62 11.96 39.56
CA LYS A 46 -6.80 10.94 40.64
C LYS A 46 -7.29 11.53 41.96
N ALA A 47 -7.17 12.84 42.17
CA ALA A 47 -7.67 13.54 43.34
C ALA A 47 -9.08 14.11 43.14
N TRP A 48 -9.66 14.01 41.93
CA TRP A 48 -10.94 14.62 41.60
C TRP A 48 -12.12 13.87 42.21
N SER A 49 -13.18 14.60 42.56
CA SER A 49 -14.42 14.11 43.17
C SER A 49 -15.20 13.09 42.34
N GLY A 50 -14.93 12.99 41.03
CA GLY A 50 -15.70 12.19 40.09
C GLY A 50 -17.00 12.83 39.61
N SER A 51 -17.38 14.00 40.14
CA SER A 51 -18.65 14.66 39.79
C SER A 51 -18.48 15.66 38.66
N TRP A 52 -19.33 15.62 37.64
CA TRP A 52 -19.38 16.65 36.58
C TRP A 52 -20.37 17.79 36.90
N ILE A 53 -21.03 17.76 38.06
CA ILE A 53 -22.21 18.59 38.32
C ILE A 53 -21.80 19.89 39.00
N GLY A 54 -21.99 21.01 38.32
CA GLY A 54 -21.76 22.35 38.85
C GLY A 54 -20.36 22.52 39.42
N TYR A 55 -20.28 23.16 40.59
CA TYR A 55 -19.05 23.40 41.33
C TYR A 55 -18.35 22.09 41.75
N GLN A 56 -19.08 20.97 41.85
CA GLN A 56 -18.50 19.68 42.22
C GLN A 56 -17.49 19.16 41.19
N SER A 57 -17.59 19.61 39.93
CA SER A 57 -16.57 19.40 38.87
C SER A 57 -15.20 19.95 39.20
N ARG A 58 -15.13 20.82 40.20
CA ARG A 58 -13.93 21.48 40.69
C ARG A 58 -13.54 21.05 42.10
N ILE A 59 -14.15 20.00 42.63
CA ILE A 59 -13.76 19.45 43.92
C ILE A 59 -12.61 18.46 43.73
N TYR A 60 -11.50 18.74 44.42
CA TYR A 60 -10.33 17.89 44.47
C TYR A 60 -9.92 17.65 45.92
N TYR A 61 -9.33 16.49 46.15
CA TYR A 61 -8.72 16.14 47.43
C TYR A 61 -7.48 17.00 47.68
N SER A 62 -7.25 17.33 48.95
CA SER A 62 -6.20 18.26 49.38
C SER A 62 -4.82 17.90 48.83
N TYR A 63 -4.09 18.94 48.41
CA TYR A 63 -2.78 18.84 47.77
C TYR A 63 -2.76 18.02 46.47
N PHE A 64 -3.92 17.79 45.85
CA PHE A 64 -4.08 16.98 44.64
C PHE A 64 -3.51 15.55 44.81
N LYS A 65 -3.66 14.98 46.00
CA LYS A 65 -3.32 13.59 46.27
C LYS A 65 -4.55 12.70 46.08
N PRO A 66 -4.40 11.44 45.62
CA PRO A 66 -5.53 10.51 45.63
C PRO A 66 -6.10 10.34 47.04
N PRO A 67 -7.43 10.30 47.21
CA PRO A 67 -8.03 10.05 48.51
C PRO A 67 -7.66 8.63 49.00
N PRO A 68 -7.40 8.45 50.31
CA PRO A 68 -7.21 7.11 50.89
C PRO A 68 -8.51 6.30 50.84
N PRO A 69 -8.44 4.96 50.92
CA PRO A 69 -9.64 4.13 51.00
C PRO A 69 -10.53 4.55 52.18
N GLY A 70 -11.84 4.70 51.92
CA GLY A 70 -12.83 5.10 52.92
C GLY A 70 -13.05 6.60 53.07
N ASP A 71 -12.29 7.45 52.37
CA ASP A 71 -12.51 8.90 52.33
C ASP A 71 -13.12 9.27 50.97
N HIS A 72 -14.43 9.46 50.93
CA HIS A 72 -15.18 9.62 49.68
C HIS A 72 -15.84 11.00 49.56
N PHE A 73 -16.05 11.41 48.32
CA PHE A 73 -16.97 12.49 47.97
C PHE A 73 -18.26 11.89 47.42
N ASN A 74 -19.37 12.13 48.10
CA ASN A 74 -20.70 11.74 47.64
C ASN A 74 -21.27 12.83 46.72
N SER A 75 -21.12 12.63 45.41
CA SER A 75 -21.60 13.57 44.38
C SER A 75 -23.13 13.73 44.33
N TRP A 76 -23.87 12.69 44.73
CA TRP A 76 -25.33 12.78 44.81
C TRP A 76 -25.79 13.69 45.95
N ALA A 77 -25.14 13.63 47.12
CA ALA A 77 -25.49 14.47 48.26
C ALA A 77 -24.74 15.82 48.30
N GLY A 78 -23.67 15.98 47.50
CA GLY A 78 -22.77 17.13 47.58
C GLY A 78 -22.00 17.18 48.91
N ARG A 79 -21.65 16.02 49.47
CA ARG A 79 -21.01 15.93 50.80
C ARG A 79 -19.74 15.09 50.75
N ALA A 80 -18.74 15.52 51.50
CA ALA A 80 -17.49 14.81 51.71
C ALA A 80 -17.49 14.12 53.07
N ASP A 81 -16.79 12.97 53.17
CA ASP A 81 -16.57 12.30 54.46
C ASP A 81 -15.60 13.08 55.36
N THR A 82 -14.72 13.89 54.76
CA THR A 82 -13.72 14.70 55.45
C THR A 82 -13.60 16.11 54.86
N ASP A 83 -13.02 17.04 55.64
CA ASP A 83 -12.71 18.40 55.19
C ASP A 83 -11.56 18.47 54.18
N ASN A 84 -10.97 17.33 53.80
CA ASN A 84 -9.86 17.27 52.85
C ASN A 84 -10.30 17.52 51.40
N TRP A 85 -11.59 17.38 51.10
CA TRP A 85 -12.16 17.70 49.79
C TRP A 85 -12.40 19.20 49.69
N LYS A 86 -11.75 19.86 48.74
CA LYS A 86 -11.83 21.30 48.54
C LYS A 86 -12.32 21.62 47.14
N GLU A 87 -13.23 22.59 47.05
CA GLU A 87 -13.45 23.28 45.77
C GLU A 87 -12.20 24.10 45.43
N VAL A 88 -11.72 23.98 44.20
CA VAL A 88 -10.53 24.68 43.72
C VAL A 88 -10.87 25.44 42.46
N ASP A 89 -10.40 26.69 42.36
CA ASP A 89 -10.59 27.50 41.15
C ASP A 89 -10.02 26.79 39.91
N ASN A 90 -10.71 26.93 38.78
CA ASN A 90 -10.34 26.25 37.53
C ASN A 90 -8.89 26.56 37.12
N GLU A 91 -8.51 27.84 37.16
CA GLU A 91 -7.17 28.33 36.84
C GLU A 91 -6.10 27.69 37.73
N LYS A 92 -6.33 27.60 39.04
CA LYS A 92 -5.38 26.97 39.99
C LYS A 92 -5.18 25.48 39.71
N VAL A 93 -6.23 24.77 39.28
CA VAL A 93 -6.09 23.36 38.89
C VAL A 93 -5.24 23.25 37.63
N GLN A 94 -5.47 24.13 36.64
CA GLN A 94 -4.66 24.15 35.41
C GLN A 94 -3.20 24.52 35.71
N GLU A 95 -2.94 25.59 36.45
CA GLU A 95 -1.61 26.00 36.91
C GLU A 95 -0.89 24.83 37.58
N ARG A 96 -1.56 24.12 38.50
CA ARG A 96 -0.97 22.97 39.17
C ARG A 96 -0.59 21.83 38.20
N ILE A 97 -1.41 21.60 37.18
CA ILE A 97 -1.13 20.60 36.14
C ILE A 97 0.10 21.01 35.34
N TYR A 98 0.17 22.27 34.91
CA TYR A 98 1.32 22.81 34.17
C TYR A 98 2.60 22.78 35.01
N GLU A 99 2.57 23.24 36.26
CA GLU A 99 3.71 23.15 37.18
C GLU A 99 4.20 21.72 37.35
N LYS A 100 3.28 20.77 37.52
CA LYS A 100 3.60 19.35 37.69
C LYS A 100 4.21 18.74 36.43
N ALA A 101 3.83 19.23 35.25
CA ALA A 101 4.40 18.86 33.96
C ALA A 101 5.72 19.58 33.66
N GLY A 102 6.20 20.50 34.52
CA GLY A 102 7.40 21.28 34.25
C GLY A 102 7.18 22.52 33.37
N ASN A 103 5.94 23.00 33.28
CA ASN A 103 5.49 24.11 32.44
C ASN A 103 5.89 23.94 30.95
N PRO A 104 5.45 22.85 30.30
CA PRO A 104 5.83 22.56 28.93
C PRO A 104 5.31 23.61 27.95
N ASP A 105 6.13 23.95 26.94
CA ASP A 105 5.71 24.80 25.81
C ASP A 105 5.00 23.96 24.74
N LEU A 106 3.74 24.28 24.47
CA LEU A 106 2.92 23.58 23.48
C LEU A 106 2.91 24.26 22.10
N GLN A 107 3.53 25.43 21.92
CA GLN A 107 3.44 26.20 20.67
C GLN A 107 3.90 25.43 19.44
N LYS A 108 4.89 24.54 19.58
CA LYS A 108 5.33 23.67 18.48
C LYS A 108 4.25 22.64 18.13
N ALA A 109 3.69 21.96 19.13
CA ALA A 109 2.62 21.00 18.93
C ALA A 109 1.38 21.64 18.30
N GLU A 110 0.99 22.83 18.75
CA GLU A 110 -0.14 23.59 18.19
C GLU A 110 0.08 23.96 16.72
N ARG A 111 1.28 24.44 16.36
CA ARG A 111 1.62 24.78 14.96
C ARG A 111 1.62 23.55 14.06
N VAL A 112 2.17 22.43 14.52
CA VAL A 112 2.17 21.17 13.76
C VAL A 112 0.75 20.65 13.60
N ALA A 113 -0.05 20.63 14.67
CA ALA A 113 -1.44 20.20 14.62
C ALA A 113 -2.29 21.07 13.67
N GLU A 114 -2.12 22.39 13.66
CA GLU A 114 -2.88 23.27 12.76
C GLU A 114 -2.51 23.06 11.29
N ARG A 115 -1.23 22.82 10.99
CA ARG A 115 -0.78 22.41 9.65
C ARG A 115 -1.37 21.05 9.26
N ALA A 116 -1.31 20.09 10.18
CA ALA A 116 -1.86 18.75 9.98
C ALA A 116 -3.38 18.78 9.74
N ARG A 117 -4.13 19.59 10.50
CA ARG A 117 -5.57 19.77 10.31
C ARG A 117 -5.91 20.27 8.91
N LYS A 118 -5.23 21.33 8.45
CA LYS A 118 -5.42 21.89 7.11
C LYS A 118 -5.11 20.87 6.02
N ALA A 119 -3.99 20.18 6.13
CA ALA A 119 -3.60 19.14 5.19
C ALA A 119 -4.59 17.97 5.20
N PHE A 120 -5.06 17.53 6.37
CA PHE A 120 -6.05 16.47 6.48
C PHE A 120 -7.37 16.83 5.78
N GLU A 121 -7.88 18.05 5.98
CA GLU A 121 -9.12 18.52 5.35
C GLU A 121 -9.01 18.56 3.82
N SER A 122 -7.90 19.06 3.28
CA SER A 122 -7.68 19.08 1.82
C SER A 122 -7.42 17.68 1.25
N ASP A 123 -6.48 16.96 1.84
CA ASP A 123 -5.97 15.70 1.29
C ASP A 123 -7.00 14.57 1.44
N LYS A 124 -7.89 14.61 2.44
CA LYS A 124 -9.00 13.66 2.55
C LYS A 124 -9.93 13.77 1.34
N LEU A 125 -10.25 14.99 0.90
CA LEU A 125 -11.09 15.21 -0.28
C LEU A 125 -10.38 14.77 -1.56
N GLU A 126 -9.09 15.07 -1.67
CA GLU A 126 -8.25 14.65 -2.80
C GLU A 126 -8.19 13.12 -2.91
N VAL A 127 -7.85 12.41 -1.83
CA VAL A 127 -7.80 10.93 -1.80
C VAL A 127 -9.16 10.33 -2.14
N MET A 128 -10.26 10.88 -1.61
CA MET A 128 -11.61 10.42 -1.94
C MET A 128 -11.93 10.60 -3.43
N SER A 129 -11.54 11.73 -4.02
CA SER A 129 -11.71 12.00 -5.45
C SER A 129 -10.94 10.98 -6.30
N LEU A 130 -9.66 10.76 -5.99
CA LEU A 130 -8.79 9.82 -6.69
C LEU A 130 -9.30 8.38 -6.61
N LEU A 131 -9.74 7.95 -5.43
CA LEU A 131 -10.31 6.62 -5.22
C LEU A 131 -11.64 6.44 -5.98
N ASN A 132 -12.51 7.45 -5.97
CA ASN A 132 -13.74 7.42 -6.76
C ASN A 132 -13.45 7.30 -8.25
N HIS A 133 -12.48 8.07 -8.76
CA HIS A 133 -12.10 8.01 -10.16
C HIS A 133 -11.54 6.62 -10.54
N ALA A 134 -10.65 6.05 -9.71
CA ALA A 134 -10.12 4.71 -9.94
C ALA A 134 -11.21 3.63 -9.95
N LEU A 135 -12.18 3.72 -9.03
CA LEU A 135 -13.31 2.78 -8.95
C LEU A 135 -14.31 2.92 -10.12
N LEU A 136 -14.39 4.09 -10.76
CA LEU A 136 -15.17 4.29 -11.97
C LEU A 136 -14.52 3.65 -13.20
N GLU A 137 -13.19 3.60 -13.25
CA GLU A 137 -12.48 2.95 -14.35
C GLU A 137 -12.52 1.41 -14.25
N GLN A 138 -12.36 0.88 -13.03
CA GLN A 138 -12.38 -0.55 -12.78
C GLN A 138 -12.90 -0.85 -11.37
N GLU A 139 -13.91 -1.74 -11.28
CA GLU A 139 -14.37 -2.22 -9.99
C GLU A 139 -13.25 -2.98 -9.26
N ASP A 140 -12.89 -2.49 -8.08
CA ASP A 140 -11.86 -3.08 -7.23
C ASP A 140 -12.33 -3.08 -5.77
N SER A 141 -12.61 -4.27 -5.25
CA SER A 141 -13.12 -4.45 -3.88
C SER A 141 -12.15 -3.94 -2.81
N PHE A 142 -10.84 -3.98 -3.06
CA PHE A 142 -9.82 -3.50 -2.13
C PHE A 142 -9.82 -1.96 -2.09
N LEU A 143 -9.87 -1.30 -3.26
CA LEU A 143 -9.98 0.17 -3.32
C LEU A 143 -11.31 0.66 -2.72
N ALA A 144 -12.42 -0.08 -2.90
CA ALA A 144 -13.70 0.24 -2.29
C ALA A 144 -13.64 0.19 -0.75
N GLN A 145 -12.99 -0.84 -0.19
CA GLN A 145 -12.75 -0.94 1.26
C GLN A 145 -11.84 0.18 1.78
N LEU A 146 -10.81 0.58 1.02
CA LEU A 146 -9.95 1.69 1.39
C LEU A 146 -10.71 3.02 1.38
N LYS A 147 -11.55 3.26 0.37
CA LYS A 147 -12.42 4.44 0.31
C LYS A 147 -13.31 4.56 1.55
N ASP A 148 -13.98 3.48 1.95
CA ASP A 148 -14.80 3.47 3.17
C ASP A 148 -14.00 3.82 4.44
N ARG A 149 -12.76 3.31 4.54
CA ARG A 149 -11.87 3.64 5.66
C ARG A 149 -11.44 5.12 5.65
N VAL A 150 -11.12 5.67 4.48
CA VAL A 150 -10.79 7.09 4.32
C VAL A 150 -11.99 7.95 4.75
N GLU A 151 -13.19 7.61 4.29
CA GLU A 151 -14.43 8.31 4.60
C GLU A 151 -14.69 8.38 6.11
N LYS A 152 -14.49 7.26 6.82
CA LYS A 152 -14.66 7.13 8.28
C LYS A 152 -13.55 7.78 9.11
N THR A 153 -12.41 8.10 8.50
CA THR A 153 -11.29 8.74 9.22
C THR A 153 -11.62 10.20 9.45
N ASN A 154 -11.66 10.66 10.69
CA ASN A 154 -11.95 12.03 11.06
C ASN A 154 -11.05 12.47 12.21
N ILE A 155 -10.77 13.77 12.27
CA ILE A 155 -10.12 14.39 13.43
C ILE A 155 -11.20 14.55 14.51
N THR A 156 -10.96 13.97 15.68
CA THR A 156 -11.87 14.10 16.82
C THR A 156 -11.64 15.45 17.50
N SER A 157 -12.68 16.26 17.58
CA SER A 157 -12.67 17.55 18.27
C SER A 157 -12.56 17.40 19.79
N ARG A 158 -12.16 18.49 20.47
CA ARG A 158 -12.15 18.54 21.94
C ARG A 158 -13.52 18.24 22.54
N MET A 159 -14.59 18.75 21.94
CA MET A 159 -15.95 18.53 22.44
C MET A 159 -16.42 17.09 22.26
N GLU A 160 -16.09 16.43 21.14
CA GLU A 160 -16.41 15.01 20.96
C GLU A 160 -15.69 14.14 22.00
N PHE A 161 -14.41 14.45 22.30
CA PHE A 161 -13.68 13.78 23.37
C PHE A 161 -14.37 13.97 24.73
N ILE A 162 -14.77 15.20 25.06
CA ILE A 162 -15.47 15.50 26.31
C ILE A 162 -16.82 14.78 26.37
N HIS A 163 -17.62 14.80 25.30
CA HIS A 163 -18.91 14.13 25.24
C HIS A 163 -18.80 12.61 25.36
N ALA A 164 -17.70 12.01 24.88
CA ALA A 164 -17.45 10.58 25.05
C ALA A 164 -17.22 10.18 26.53
N LEU A 165 -16.73 11.10 27.36
CA LEU A 165 -16.48 10.88 28.78
C LEU A 165 -17.60 11.40 29.68
N GLN A 166 -18.39 12.34 29.19
CA GLN A 166 -19.44 13.00 29.95
C GLN A 166 -20.58 12.00 30.27
N PRO A 167 -21.05 11.94 31.52
CA PRO A 167 -22.22 11.15 31.87
C PRO A 167 -23.47 11.62 31.10
N SER A 168 -24.18 10.67 30.49
CA SER A 168 -25.44 10.95 29.76
C SER A 168 -26.63 11.23 30.68
N LYS A 169 -26.55 10.79 31.94
CA LYS A 169 -27.54 11.02 32.99
C LYS A 169 -26.82 11.38 34.28
N PHE A 170 -27.38 12.34 35.02
CA PHE A 170 -26.91 12.72 36.34
C PHE A 170 -28.10 13.10 37.21
N SER A 171 -27.94 12.96 38.52
CA SER A 171 -28.89 13.42 39.52
C SER A 171 -28.12 13.85 40.76
N THR A 172 -28.65 14.84 41.47
CA THR A 172 -28.05 15.32 42.72
C THR A 172 -29.14 15.93 43.60
N LEU A 173 -28.98 15.78 44.92
CA LEU A 173 -29.71 16.53 45.94
C LEU A 173 -29.07 17.89 46.25
N ASP A 174 -27.84 18.11 45.77
CA ASP A 174 -27.18 19.40 45.86
C ASP A 174 -27.79 20.36 44.83
N VAL A 175 -28.76 21.15 45.29
CA VAL A 175 -29.52 22.08 44.44
C VAL A 175 -28.60 23.10 43.76
N VAL A 176 -27.54 23.54 44.42
CA VAL A 176 -26.60 24.52 43.85
C VAL A 176 -25.83 23.90 42.69
N ALA A 177 -25.26 22.71 42.91
CA ALA A 177 -24.58 21.97 41.84
C ALA A 177 -25.55 21.66 40.69
N GLY A 178 -26.75 21.17 41.01
CA GLY A 178 -27.77 20.82 40.02
C GLY A 178 -28.20 22.00 39.15
N GLN A 179 -28.38 23.19 39.74
CA GLN A 179 -28.71 24.41 39.01
C GLN A 179 -27.59 24.88 38.07
N GLN A 180 -26.33 24.64 38.43
CA GLN A 180 -25.17 24.99 37.61
C GLN A 180 -24.94 24.01 36.43
N GLY A 181 -25.68 22.90 36.40
CA GLY A 181 -25.67 21.94 35.30
C GLY A 181 -24.35 21.17 35.17
N ILE A 182 -24.13 20.55 34.00
CA ILE A 182 -22.87 19.86 33.72
C ILE A 182 -21.77 20.89 33.44
N GLN A 183 -20.63 20.72 34.11
CA GLN A 183 -19.43 21.52 33.95
C GLN A 183 -18.26 20.60 33.61
N ILE A 184 -17.35 21.05 32.74
CA ILE A 184 -16.18 20.28 32.33
C ILE A 184 -15.12 20.36 33.44
N PRO A 185 -14.69 19.23 34.03
CA PRO A 185 -13.61 19.23 35.01
C PRO A 185 -12.31 19.80 34.42
N PRO A 186 -11.56 20.64 35.16
CA PRO A 186 -10.36 21.32 34.64
C PRO A 186 -9.32 20.36 34.02
N HIS A 187 -9.01 19.24 34.68
CA HIS A 187 -8.05 18.27 34.16
C HIS A 187 -8.52 17.60 32.86
N LEU A 188 -9.82 17.35 32.69
CA LEU A 188 -10.39 16.82 31.44
C LEU A 188 -10.34 17.85 30.31
N SER A 189 -10.48 19.14 30.61
CA SER A 189 -10.27 20.22 29.62
C SER A 189 -8.86 20.19 29.05
N ILE A 190 -7.83 19.99 29.89
CA ILE A 190 -6.43 19.83 29.47
C ILE A 190 -6.23 18.54 28.69
N LEU A 191 -6.75 17.41 29.17
CA LEU A 191 -6.66 16.13 28.45
C LEU A 191 -7.31 16.20 27.07
N SER A 192 -8.44 16.92 26.92
CA SER A 192 -9.08 17.13 25.62
C SER A 192 -8.19 17.89 24.64
N LEU A 193 -7.42 18.88 25.13
CA LEU A 193 -6.49 19.65 24.31
C LEU A 193 -5.34 18.74 23.84
N VAL A 194 -4.71 18.02 24.77
CA VAL A 194 -3.60 17.10 24.45
C VAL A 194 -4.06 16.03 23.47
N TYR A 195 -5.23 15.43 23.73
CA TYR A 195 -5.83 14.43 22.86
C TYR A 195 -6.08 14.99 21.46
N TYR A 196 -6.67 16.19 21.35
CA TYR A 196 -6.94 16.83 20.07
C TYR A 196 -5.66 17.07 19.26
N LEU A 197 -4.62 17.64 19.88
CA LEU A 197 -3.34 17.92 19.22
C LEU A 197 -2.70 16.62 18.70
N ARG A 198 -2.65 15.58 19.53
CA ARG A 198 -2.10 14.27 19.16
C ARG A 198 -2.93 13.57 18.08
N ASN A 199 -4.25 13.48 18.27
CA ASN A 199 -5.15 12.79 17.34
C ASN A 199 -5.18 13.44 15.95
N THR A 200 -5.02 14.77 15.87
CA THR A 200 -4.94 15.48 14.59
C THR A 200 -3.76 14.98 13.75
N ILE A 201 -2.58 14.86 14.38
CA ILE A 201 -1.35 14.36 13.75
C ILE A 201 -1.50 12.87 13.39
N GLU A 202 -2.02 12.06 14.31
CA GLU A 202 -2.25 10.63 14.07
C GLU A 202 -3.26 10.36 12.94
N SER A 203 -4.25 11.25 12.77
CA SER A 203 -5.25 11.14 11.70
C SER A 203 -4.62 11.38 10.32
N CYS A 204 -3.66 12.31 10.20
CA CYS A 204 -2.84 12.45 8.99
C CYS A 204 -2.05 11.17 8.70
N ALA A 205 -1.42 10.58 9.72
CA ALA A 205 -0.67 9.33 9.54
C ALA A 205 -1.56 8.20 9.01
N LYS A 206 -2.77 8.04 9.56
CA LYS A 206 -3.75 7.03 9.11
C LYS A 206 -4.20 7.29 7.67
N LEU A 207 -4.52 8.53 7.33
CA LEU A 207 -4.93 8.91 5.97
C LEU A 207 -3.80 8.64 4.96
N GLY A 208 -2.57 9.05 5.29
CA GLY A 208 -1.38 8.81 4.46
C GLY A 208 -1.14 7.32 4.22
N GLN A 209 -1.31 6.47 5.24
CA GLN A 209 -1.22 5.02 5.07
C GLN A 209 -2.28 4.46 4.10
N PHE A 210 -3.51 4.97 4.12
CA PHE A 210 -4.54 4.54 3.18
C PHE A 210 -4.24 5.01 1.77
N ALA A 211 -3.81 6.27 1.59
CA ALA A 211 -3.39 6.81 0.31
C ALA A 211 -2.22 6.00 -0.28
N ARG A 212 -1.18 5.70 0.53
CA ARG A 212 -0.02 4.89 0.10
C ARG A 212 -0.44 3.48 -0.32
N LYS A 213 -1.34 2.83 0.41
CA LYS A 213 -1.86 1.50 0.07
C LYS A 213 -2.62 1.52 -1.25
N ALA A 214 -3.45 2.53 -1.47
CA ALA A 214 -4.18 2.71 -2.72
C ALA A 214 -3.24 2.97 -3.90
N GLY A 215 -2.33 3.95 -3.77
CA GLY A 215 -1.36 4.29 -4.80
C GLY A 215 -0.46 3.11 -5.16
N SER A 216 0.09 2.41 -4.16
CA SER A 216 0.90 1.21 -4.40
C SER A 216 0.13 0.09 -5.11
N HIS A 217 -1.15 -0.07 -4.80
CA HIS A 217 -2.01 -1.06 -5.45
C HIS A 217 -2.26 -0.73 -6.92
N LEU A 218 -2.64 0.51 -7.21
CA LEU A 218 -2.82 1.00 -8.58
C LEU A 218 -1.52 0.90 -9.39
N ALA A 219 -0.38 1.23 -8.79
CA ALA A 219 0.93 1.09 -9.44
C ALA A 219 1.25 -0.37 -9.83
N ARG A 220 0.83 -1.35 -9.02
CA ARG A 220 0.99 -2.78 -9.34
C ARG A 220 0.08 -3.20 -10.49
N LEU A 221 -1.20 -2.78 -10.46
CA LEU A 221 -2.14 -3.06 -11.54
C LEU A 221 -1.64 -2.49 -12.87
N GLN A 222 -1.18 -1.24 -12.88
CA GLN A 222 -0.64 -0.60 -14.08
C GLN A 222 0.60 -1.33 -14.62
N ARG A 223 1.51 -1.80 -13.74
CA ARG A 223 2.66 -2.62 -14.16
C ARG A 223 2.22 -3.96 -14.77
N GLN A 224 1.22 -4.60 -14.19
CA GLN A 224 0.70 -5.87 -14.69
C GLN A 224 0.04 -5.69 -16.07
N THR A 225 -0.82 -4.67 -16.22
CA THR A 225 -1.46 -4.33 -17.51
C THR A 225 -0.43 -3.94 -18.56
N ARG A 226 0.60 -3.17 -18.19
CA ARG A 226 1.68 -2.83 -19.12
C ARG A 226 2.45 -4.07 -19.54
N ARG A 227 2.79 -4.97 -18.62
CA ARG A 227 3.47 -6.23 -18.94
C ARG A 227 2.63 -7.12 -19.86
N SER A 228 1.30 -7.17 -19.67
CA SER A 228 0.43 -7.92 -20.57
C SER A 228 0.29 -7.27 -21.95
N LEU A 229 0.27 -5.94 -22.04
CA LEU A 229 0.26 -5.21 -23.32
C LEU A 229 1.58 -5.31 -24.07
N GLU A 230 2.69 -5.48 -23.35
CA GLU A 230 4.02 -5.67 -23.94
C GLU A 230 4.23 -7.10 -24.47
N ILE A 231 3.42 -8.10 -24.12
CA ILE A 231 3.51 -9.45 -24.71
C ILE A 231 2.67 -9.46 -25.98
N GLY A 232 3.28 -9.80 -27.12
CA GLY A 232 2.59 -9.84 -28.41
C GLY A 232 1.70 -11.08 -28.58
N THR A 233 1.24 -11.35 -29.80
CA THR A 233 0.29 -12.44 -30.12
C THR A 233 0.90 -13.59 -30.92
N ASN A 234 2.11 -13.43 -31.45
CA ASN A 234 2.66 -14.34 -32.46
C ASN A 234 3.53 -15.44 -31.84
N VAL A 235 3.57 -16.60 -32.48
CA VAL A 235 4.55 -17.64 -32.18
C VAL A 235 5.81 -17.38 -33.02
N PHE A 236 6.89 -16.95 -32.38
CA PHE A 236 8.18 -16.83 -33.04
C PHE A 236 8.82 -18.21 -33.23
N ILE A 237 9.36 -18.47 -34.42
CA ILE A 237 10.11 -19.69 -34.73
C ILE A 237 11.53 -19.29 -35.12
N GLY A 238 12.48 -19.50 -34.19
CA GLY A 238 13.91 -19.34 -34.45
C GLY A 238 14.49 -20.66 -34.94
N HIS A 239 15.31 -20.64 -35.98
CA HIS A 239 15.76 -21.88 -36.62
C HIS A 239 17.09 -21.71 -37.36
N GLY A 240 17.77 -22.84 -37.60
CA GLY A 240 18.99 -22.92 -38.42
C GLY A 240 18.70 -23.01 -39.92
N ARG A 241 19.60 -23.63 -40.69
CA ARG A 241 19.41 -23.92 -42.11
C ARG A 241 18.49 -25.12 -42.37
N SER A 242 18.37 -26.04 -41.42
CA SER A 242 17.56 -27.26 -41.56
C SER A 242 16.12 -26.92 -41.90
N PRO A 243 15.47 -27.60 -42.85
CA PRO A 243 14.10 -27.27 -43.25
C PRO A 243 13.02 -27.76 -42.27
N VAL A 244 13.39 -28.53 -41.23
CA VAL A 244 12.44 -29.18 -40.31
C VAL A 244 11.51 -28.19 -39.59
N TRP A 245 11.97 -26.94 -39.35
CA TRP A 245 11.12 -25.91 -38.74
C TRP A 245 9.86 -25.58 -39.56
N ARG A 246 9.86 -25.84 -40.87
CA ARG A 246 8.70 -25.59 -41.74
C ARG A 246 7.51 -26.44 -41.33
N GLU A 247 7.75 -27.68 -40.90
CA GLU A 247 6.70 -28.56 -40.40
C GLU A 247 6.08 -28.01 -39.10
N LEU A 248 6.91 -27.47 -38.19
CA LEU A 248 6.42 -26.79 -36.99
C LEU A 248 5.59 -25.55 -37.35
N LYS A 249 6.06 -24.77 -38.32
CA LYS A 249 5.36 -23.59 -38.83
C LYS A 249 4.00 -23.95 -39.44
N ASP A 250 3.93 -25.01 -40.26
CA ASP A 250 2.68 -25.52 -40.82
C ASP A 250 1.75 -26.04 -39.71
N PHE A 251 2.28 -26.71 -38.68
CA PHE A 251 1.50 -27.13 -37.52
C PHE A 251 0.90 -25.95 -36.75
N VAL A 252 1.70 -24.92 -36.45
CA VAL A 252 1.26 -23.71 -35.74
C VAL A 252 0.21 -22.93 -36.55
N GLN A 253 0.42 -22.79 -37.86
CA GLN A 253 -0.46 -22.04 -38.74
C GLN A 253 -1.74 -22.81 -39.09
N ASP A 254 -1.60 -24.04 -39.57
CA ASP A 254 -2.70 -24.74 -40.24
C ASP A 254 -3.51 -25.60 -39.27
N ARG A 255 -2.88 -26.18 -38.24
CA ARG A 255 -3.58 -27.01 -37.23
C ARG A 255 -3.97 -26.22 -35.99
N LEU A 256 -3.18 -25.22 -35.58
CA LEU A 256 -3.47 -24.41 -34.39
C LEU A 256 -4.02 -23.02 -34.70
N HIS A 257 -4.00 -22.58 -35.96
CA HIS A 257 -4.51 -21.28 -36.40
C HIS A 257 -3.90 -20.08 -35.66
N LEU A 258 -2.64 -20.20 -35.23
CA LEU A 258 -1.91 -19.13 -34.57
C LEU A 258 -1.09 -18.31 -35.57
N PRO A 259 -1.00 -16.98 -35.38
CA PRO A 259 -0.07 -16.16 -36.14
C PRO A 259 1.37 -16.52 -35.75
N TRP A 260 2.27 -16.52 -36.72
CA TRP A 260 3.67 -16.88 -36.53
C TRP A 260 4.60 -15.91 -37.24
N ASP A 261 5.85 -15.83 -36.75
CA ASP A 261 6.93 -15.08 -37.36
C ASP A 261 8.24 -15.89 -37.36
N GLU A 262 9.07 -15.67 -38.38
CA GLU A 262 10.46 -16.14 -38.45
C GLU A 262 11.39 -14.98 -38.81
N PHE A 263 12.68 -15.13 -38.52
CA PHE A 263 13.68 -14.09 -38.81
C PHE A 263 13.91 -13.89 -40.32
N ASN A 264 13.84 -14.93 -41.15
CA ASN A 264 14.23 -14.90 -42.57
C ASN A 264 13.13 -14.42 -43.54
N ARG A 265 11.97 -13.97 -43.03
CA ARG A 265 10.93 -13.36 -43.86
C ARG A 265 11.46 -12.05 -44.46
N ILE A 266 11.32 -11.88 -45.77
CA ILE A 266 11.97 -10.82 -46.59
C ILE A 266 12.00 -9.47 -45.84
N PRO A 267 13.19 -8.95 -45.47
CA PRO A 267 13.32 -7.64 -44.84
C PRO A 267 12.80 -6.57 -45.79
N VAL A 268 12.00 -5.63 -45.27
CA VAL A 268 11.64 -4.43 -46.03
C VAL A 268 12.90 -3.58 -46.20
N ALA A 269 13.15 -3.08 -47.42
CA ALA A 269 14.33 -2.29 -47.71
C ALA A 269 14.45 -1.09 -46.75
N GLY A 270 15.59 -0.98 -46.05
CA GLY A 270 15.87 0.09 -45.09
C GLY A 270 15.72 -0.30 -43.61
N VAL A 271 15.22 -1.50 -43.29
CA VAL A 271 15.15 -2.00 -41.91
C VAL A 271 16.44 -2.72 -41.54
N THR A 272 17.08 -2.33 -40.44
CA THR A 272 18.27 -3.03 -39.94
C THR A 272 17.89 -4.36 -39.28
N ASN A 273 18.81 -5.33 -39.27
CA ASN A 273 18.58 -6.62 -38.60
C ASN A 273 18.23 -6.45 -37.11
N VAL A 274 18.81 -5.44 -36.46
CA VAL A 274 18.51 -5.10 -35.05
C VAL A 274 17.08 -4.60 -34.88
N ALA A 275 16.64 -3.67 -35.74
CA ALA A 275 15.27 -3.17 -35.70
C ALA A 275 14.25 -4.30 -35.95
N ARG A 276 14.53 -5.18 -36.92
CA ARG A 276 13.68 -6.33 -37.20
C ARG A 276 13.59 -7.30 -36.02
N LEU A 277 14.72 -7.62 -35.39
CA LEU A 277 14.74 -8.49 -34.22
C LEU A 277 13.96 -7.89 -33.05
N SER A 278 14.05 -6.57 -32.86
CA SER A 278 13.28 -5.86 -31.84
C SER A 278 11.77 -5.89 -32.10
N GLU A 279 11.33 -5.80 -33.36
CA GLU A 279 9.91 -5.98 -33.72
C GLU A 279 9.43 -7.39 -33.40
N LEU A 280 10.21 -8.42 -33.76
CA LEU A 280 9.88 -9.83 -33.51
C LEU A 280 9.79 -10.12 -32.01
N LEU A 281 10.68 -9.54 -31.19
CA LEU A 281 10.63 -9.64 -29.73
C LEU A 281 9.41 -8.95 -29.12
N GLN A 282 8.87 -7.91 -29.77
CA GLN A 282 7.65 -7.23 -29.32
C GLN A 282 6.38 -7.95 -29.77
N SER A 283 6.37 -8.56 -30.95
CA SER A 283 5.20 -9.25 -31.50
C SER A 283 5.00 -10.67 -30.94
N ALA A 284 6.02 -11.26 -30.32
CA ALA A 284 5.94 -12.64 -29.84
C ALA A 284 5.18 -12.80 -28.51
N ALA A 285 4.26 -13.76 -28.48
CA ALA A 285 3.61 -14.30 -27.29
C ALA A 285 4.34 -15.53 -26.74
N MET A 286 5.03 -16.24 -27.65
CA MET A 286 5.70 -17.52 -27.47
C MET A 286 6.86 -17.58 -28.47
N ALA A 287 7.94 -18.29 -28.12
CA ALA A 287 9.04 -18.59 -29.03
C ALA A 287 9.39 -20.08 -28.97
N PHE A 288 9.53 -20.70 -30.13
CA PHE A 288 10.12 -22.04 -30.29
C PHE A 288 11.43 -21.92 -31.06
N LEU A 289 12.51 -22.38 -30.44
CA LEU A 289 13.86 -22.29 -31.00
C LEU A 289 14.31 -23.68 -31.42
N VAL A 290 14.32 -23.92 -32.73
CA VAL A 290 14.63 -25.21 -33.34
C VAL A 290 16.15 -25.36 -33.49
N MET A 291 16.71 -26.24 -32.66
CA MET A 291 18.13 -26.55 -32.65
C MET A 291 18.37 -27.92 -33.29
N THR A 292 19.07 -27.91 -34.42
CA THR A 292 19.47 -29.09 -35.21
C THR A 292 20.99 -29.15 -35.34
N GLY A 293 21.55 -30.35 -35.49
CA GLY A 293 22.99 -30.55 -35.59
C GLY A 293 23.52 -30.09 -36.96
N GLU A 294 23.94 -28.82 -37.06
CA GLU A 294 24.35 -28.21 -38.34
C GLU A 294 25.84 -27.89 -38.43
N ASP A 295 26.48 -27.56 -37.32
CA ASP A 295 27.88 -27.15 -37.28
C ASP A 295 28.74 -28.27 -36.67
N GLU A 296 29.43 -29.03 -37.52
CA GLU A 296 30.37 -30.08 -37.12
C GLU A 296 31.62 -29.46 -36.49
N GLN A 297 31.97 -29.91 -35.29
CA GLN A 297 33.13 -29.48 -34.53
C GLN A 297 34.37 -30.32 -34.88
N ALA A 298 35.54 -29.81 -34.48
CA ALA A 298 36.82 -30.51 -34.70
C ALA A 298 36.91 -31.87 -33.98
N ASP A 299 36.07 -32.12 -32.98
CA ASP A 299 35.97 -33.37 -32.22
C ASP A 299 34.87 -34.32 -32.75
N GLY A 300 34.17 -33.95 -33.83
CA GLY A 300 33.09 -34.73 -34.45
C GLY A 300 31.72 -34.55 -33.80
N THR A 301 31.59 -33.66 -32.80
CA THR A 301 30.29 -33.27 -32.24
C THR A 301 29.54 -32.36 -33.21
N MET A 302 28.21 -32.38 -33.16
CA MET A 302 27.35 -31.53 -34.00
C MET A 302 26.67 -30.50 -33.12
N ASN A 303 27.00 -29.22 -33.30
CA ASN A 303 26.41 -28.13 -32.51
C ASN A 303 25.24 -27.46 -33.22
N ALA A 304 24.36 -26.89 -32.40
CA ALA A 304 23.34 -25.96 -32.87
C ALA A 304 23.98 -24.70 -33.44
N ARG A 305 23.37 -24.14 -34.49
CA ARG A 305 23.85 -22.91 -35.14
C ARG A 305 23.90 -21.74 -34.15
N MET A 306 25.02 -21.02 -34.13
CA MET A 306 25.26 -19.93 -33.17
C MET A 306 24.17 -18.83 -33.17
N ASN A 307 23.59 -18.51 -34.33
CA ASN A 307 22.50 -17.52 -34.41
C ASN A 307 21.26 -17.95 -33.61
N VAL A 308 20.91 -19.24 -33.64
CA VAL A 308 19.74 -19.77 -32.92
C VAL A 308 19.97 -19.70 -31.42
N ILE A 309 21.22 -19.92 -30.98
CA ILE A 309 21.62 -19.77 -29.56
C ILE A 309 21.46 -18.30 -29.11
N HIS A 310 21.90 -17.35 -29.94
CA HIS A 310 21.74 -15.91 -29.65
C HIS A 310 20.26 -15.51 -29.58
N GLU A 311 19.43 -15.96 -30.52
CA GLU A 311 17.99 -15.72 -30.52
C GLU A 311 17.32 -16.35 -29.29
N ALA A 312 17.69 -17.58 -28.91
CA ALA A 312 17.19 -18.22 -27.70
C ALA A 312 17.45 -17.38 -26.46
N GLY A 313 18.67 -16.85 -26.30
CA GLY A 313 19.00 -15.96 -25.19
C GLY A 313 18.16 -14.68 -25.16
N LEU A 314 17.94 -14.04 -26.32
CA LEU A 314 17.14 -12.81 -26.42
C LEU A 314 15.66 -13.05 -26.11
N PHE A 315 15.06 -14.10 -26.66
CA PHE A 315 13.65 -14.44 -26.40
C PHE A 315 13.45 -14.94 -24.98
N GLN A 316 14.40 -15.67 -24.39
CA GLN A 316 14.35 -16.04 -22.97
C GLN A 316 14.46 -14.82 -22.06
N GLY A 317 15.32 -13.84 -22.39
CA GLY A 317 15.39 -12.58 -21.67
C GLY A 317 14.09 -11.76 -21.72
N ARG A 318 13.36 -11.85 -22.84
CA ARG A 318 12.13 -11.08 -23.07
C ARG A 318 10.84 -11.75 -22.56
N LEU A 319 10.68 -13.03 -22.85
CA LEU A 319 9.45 -13.81 -22.58
C LEU A 319 9.56 -14.68 -21.31
N GLY A 320 10.78 -14.95 -20.86
CA GLY A 320 11.06 -15.91 -19.79
C GLY A 320 11.08 -17.36 -20.26
N PHE A 321 11.62 -18.25 -19.42
CA PHE A 321 11.87 -19.66 -19.77
C PHE A 321 10.62 -20.48 -20.05
N ASN A 322 9.46 -20.08 -19.53
CA ASN A 322 8.21 -20.79 -19.79
C ASN A 322 7.68 -20.54 -21.22
N ARG A 323 8.05 -19.41 -21.83
CA ARG A 323 7.51 -18.98 -23.14
C ARG A 323 8.54 -18.98 -24.26
N ALA A 324 9.81 -19.21 -23.96
CA ALA A 324 10.87 -19.39 -24.96
C ALA A 324 11.46 -20.79 -24.82
N ILE A 325 10.95 -21.73 -25.63
CA ILE A 325 11.20 -23.17 -25.51
C ILE A 325 12.16 -23.63 -26.61
N ILE A 326 13.12 -24.47 -26.21
CA ILE A 326 14.08 -25.06 -27.14
C ILE A 326 13.54 -26.40 -27.63
N LEU A 327 13.46 -26.57 -28.95
CA LEU A 327 13.22 -27.87 -29.58
C LEU A 327 14.56 -28.43 -30.01
N LEU A 328 15.02 -29.51 -29.38
CA LEU A 328 16.38 -30.02 -29.55
C LEU A 328 16.38 -31.35 -30.32
N GLU A 329 17.08 -31.37 -31.46
CA GLU A 329 17.25 -32.57 -32.27
C GLU A 329 18.21 -33.57 -31.59
N GLU A 330 17.88 -34.85 -31.62
CA GLU A 330 18.79 -35.92 -31.17
C GLU A 330 20.12 -35.90 -31.95
N GLY A 331 21.22 -35.94 -31.21
CA GLY A 331 22.58 -35.86 -31.77
C GLY A 331 23.06 -34.42 -32.02
N CYS A 332 22.28 -33.41 -31.65
CA CYS A 332 22.72 -32.02 -31.57
C CYS A 332 23.16 -31.70 -30.12
N GLU A 333 24.42 -31.32 -29.93
CA GLU A 333 24.88 -30.79 -28.66
C GLU A 333 24.45 -29.32 -28.50
N GLY A 334 23.82 -29.05 -27.36
CA GLY A 334 23.48 -27.69 -26.94
C GLY A 334 24.68 -26.97 -26.32
N PHE A 335 24.48 -25.74 -25.83
CA PHE A 335 25.51 -25.07 -25.03
C PHE A 335 25.50 -25.61 -23.59
N SER A 336 26.66 -25.56 -22.92
CA SER A 336 26.95 -26.19 -21.63
C SER A 336 26.07 -25.80 -20.42
N ASN A 337 25.07 -24.92 -20.59
CA ASN A 337 24.15 -24.45 -19.54
C ASN A 337 22.67 -24.82 -19.80
N ILE A 338 22.39 -25.80 -20.67
CA ILE A 338 21.02 -26.12 -21.10
C ILE A 338 20.20 -26.91 -20.05
N GLU A 339 20.86 -27.54 -19.07
CA GLU A 339 20.25 -28.49 -18.10
C GLU A 339 19.20 -27.89 -17.15
N GLY A 340 19.10 -26.55 -17.07
CA GLY A 340 18.06 -25.84 -16.31
C GLY A 340 16.90 -25.27 -17.15
N LEU A 341 16.86 -25.55 -18.46
CA LEU A 341 15.96 -24.89 -19.42
C LEU A 341 14.85 -25.83 -19.91
N GLY A 342 13.68 -25.26 -20.23
CA GLY A 342 12.58 -26.00 -20.85
C GLY A 342 12.97 -26.47 -22.26
N GLN A 343 13.14 -27.78 -22.42
CA GLN A 343 13.51 -28.41 -23.69
C GLN A 343 12.50 -29.47 -24.09
N ILE A 344 12.25 -29.57 -25.39
CA ILE A 344 11.49 -30.65 -25.99
C ILE A 344 12.42 -31.37 -26.97
N PRO A 345 12.95 -32.55 -26.62
CA PRO A 345 13.77 -33.33 -27.53
C PRO A 345 12.90 -33.92 -28.65
N PHE A 346 13.47 -34.05 -29.85
CA PHE A 346 12.84 -34.72 -30.99
C PHE A 346 13.85 -35.57 -31.79
N PRO A 347 13.43 -36.70 -32.39
CA PRO A 347 14.32 -37.55 -33.17
C PRO A 347 14.89 -36.84 -34.41
N LYS A 348 16.10 -37.23 -34.83
CA LYS A 348 16.79 -36.62 -35.98
C LYS A 348 15.90 -36.59 -37.23
N GLY A 349 15.69 -35.39 -37.77
CA GLY A 349 14.84 -35.15 -38.95
C GLY A 349 13.34 -35.33 -38.74
N ASN A 350 12.84 -35.54 -37.52
CA ASN A 350 11.42 -35.78 -37.24
C ASN A 350 10.88 -34.88 -36.12
N ILE A 351 10.70 -33.59 -36.43
CA ILE A 351 10.18 -32.60 -35.46
C ILE A 351 8.72 -32.86 -35.06
N THR A 352 7.96 -33.61 -35.86
CA THR A 352 6.53 -33.91 -35.58
C THR A 352 6.33 -34.62 -34.25
N ALA A 353 7.34 -35.39 -33.81
CA ALA A 353 7.34 -36.05 -32.50
C ALA A 353 7.24 -35.06 -31.32
N ALA A 354 7.58 -33.78 -31.52
CA ALA A 354 7.46 -32.72 -30.52
C ALA A 354 6.07 -32.06 -30.47
N PHE A 355 5.20 -32.27 -31.48
CA PHE A 355 4.00 -31.44 -31.66
C PHE A 355 2.98 -31.53 -30.51
N GLU A 356 2.79 -32.70 -29.92
CA GLU A 356 1.87 -32.81 -28.78
C GLU A 356 2.41 -32.07 -27.54
N LYS A 357 3.72 -32.14 -27.27
CA LYS A 357 4.35 -31.32 -26.22
C LYS A 357 4.29 -29.82 -26.52
N VAL A 358 4.48 -29.44 -27.79
CA VAL A 358 4.32 -28.04 -28.24
C VAL A 358 2.89 -27.56 -27.98
N ARG A 359 1.89 -28.37 -28.30
CA ARG A 359 0.46 -28.09 -28.02
C ARG A 359 0.21 -27.93 -26.52
N GLU A 360 0.65 -28.88 -25.70
CA GLU A 360 0.50 -28.82 -24.23
C GLU A 360 1.09 -27.53 -23.65
N VAL A 361 2.24 -27.08 -24.17
CA VAL A 361 2.85 -25.82 -23.73
C VAL A 361 2.00 -24.62 -24.15
N LEU A 362 1.46 -24.60 -25.37
CA LEU A 362 0.60 -23.52 -25.84
C LEU A 362 -0.73 -23.46 -25.05
N GLU A 363 -1.31 -24.60 -24.69
CA GLU A 363 -2.48 -24.70 -23.80
C GLU A 363 -2.16 -24.20 -22.40
N ARG A 364 -1.02 -24.64 -21.82
CA ARG A 364 -0.54 -24.17 -20.51
C ARG A 364 -0.37 -22.66 -20.45
N GLU A 365 0.13 -22.05 -21.53
CA GLU A 365 0.34 -20.60 -21.61
C GLU A 365 -0.92 -19.83 -22.07
N GLY A 366 -2.03 -20.52 -22.29
CA GLY A 366 -3.34 -19.95 -22.63
C GLY A 366 -3.45 -19.40 -24.05
N LEU A 367 -2.60 -19.85 -24.98
CA LEU A 367 -2.61 -19.41 -26.38
C LEU A 367 -3.60 -20.18 -27.24
N ILE A 368 -3.96 -21.39 -26.83
CA ILE A 368 -5.01 -22.21 -27.45
C ILE A 368 -5.88 -22.85 -26.35
N VAL A 369 -7.12 -23.18 -26.70
CA VAL A 369 -8.08 -23.82 -25.79
C VAL A 369 -7.92 -25.34 -25.89
N SER A 370 -7.88 -26.02 -24.74
CA SER A 370 -7.82 -27.49 -24.58
C SER A 370 -9.02 -28.20 -25.17
#